data_AF-X1I3H1-F1
#
_entry.id   AF-X1I3H1-F1
#
_cell.length_a   1.000
_cell.length_b   1.000
_cell.length_c   1.000
_cell.angle_alpha   90.00
_cell.angle_beta   90.00
_cell.angle_gamma   90.00
#
_symmetry.space_group_name_H-M   'P 1'
#
loop_
_entity.id
_entity.type
_entity.pdbx_description
1 polymer ?
#
loop_
_entity_poly.entity_id
_entity_poly.type
_entity_poly.pdbx_seq_one_letter_code
_entity_poly.pdbx_strand_id
1 'polypeptide(L)'
;EDTRGCVFVTNSFERKDLSSIYGDRAFALDYPNMLDRKLGRKGYGIWIHGTNEELKPHDTNGCIVFTNEDIRDLSRYIIQGHTPIIITQEINFISKEELIRERRQIKAFVESWLNAWKEGHIDLYMSFYDRDFTGQGKDWSQWWTYKKWLSERYGAIDVTIDNLQIVQENGIVLAKFYQSYRANRFYSFGEKRLYLRQKSPEWKIVDEFFQKKHHPSPPPPVPPITEPDRAAIKQLITTWQQAWQQKDLPRYMACYSDNFSSRGLTRTRWERHRAKINGRYTNIQVSLSNLTVELVS
;
A
#
# COMPACT_ATOMS: atom_id res chain seq x y z
N GLU A 1 -14.99 -24.83 14.86
CA GLU A 1 -15.44 -24.18 13.60
C GLU A 1 -15.06 -22.71 13.48
N ASP A 2 -14.94 -21.97 14.60
CA ASP A 2 -14.76 -20.50 14.58
C ASP A 2 -13.36 -19.99 14.20
N THR A 3 -12.30 -20.80 14.29
CA THR A 3 -10.90 -20.34 14.12
C THR A 3 -10.38 -20.35 12.67
N ARG A 4 -11.21 -20.68 11.67
CA ARG A 4 -10.77 -20.80 10.27
C ARG A 4 -10.32 -19.46 9.69
N GLY A 5 -9.13 -19.35 9.13
CA GLY A 5 -8.67 -18.09 8.53
C GLY A 5 -7.16 -17.98 8.46
N CYS A 6 -6.72 -16.78 8.07
CA CYS A 6 -5.31 -16.42 8.11
C CYS A 6 -5.00 -15.68 9.41
N VAL A 7 -4.06 -16.24 10.19
CA VAL A 7 -3.59 -15.68 11.46
C VAL A 7 -2.07 -15.55 11.44
N PHE A 8 -1.53 -14.80 12.40
CA PHE A 8 -0.10 -14.58 12.57
C PHE A 8 0.30 -14.84 14.02
N VAL A 9 1.54 -15.32 14.20
CA VAL A 9 2.12 -15.45 15.53
C VAL A 9 2.41 -14.06 16.10
N THR A 10 1.88 -13.80 17.30
CA THR A 10 2.13 -12.58 18.07
C THR A 10 3.24 -12.74 19.09
N ASN A 11 3.45 -13.95 19.59
CA ASN A 11 4.51 -14.28 20.53
C ASN A 11 4.91 -15.76 20.43
N SER A 12 6.16 -16.08 20.79
CA SER A 12 6.70 -17.44 20.80
C SER A 12 7.32 -17.76 22.15
N PHE A 13 7.15 -18.99 22.62
CA PHE A 13 7.59 -19.45 23.93
C PHE A 13 8.44 -20.72 23.80
N GLU A 14 9.47 -20.82 24.64
CA GLU A 14 10.27 -22.03 24.79
C GLU A 14 9.79 -22.86 25.98
N ARG A 15 10.20 -24.14 26.02
CA ARG A 15 9.86 -25.08 27.11
C ARG A 15 9.99 -24.50 28.52
N LYS A 16 11.03 -23.69 28.77
CA LYS A 16 11.30 -23.09 30.09
C LYS A 16 10.26 -22.06 30.52
N ASP A 17 9.54 -21.47 29.56
CA ASP A 17 8.53 -20.44 29.76
C ASP A 17 7.12 -21.05 29.89
N LEU A 18 7.00 -22.37 29.78
CA LEU A 18 5.75 -23.09 29.60
C LEU A 18 5.51 -24.10 30.74
N SER A 19 4.24 -24.24 31.12
CA SER A 19 3.79 -25.41 31.88
C SER A 19 4.01 -26.68 31.06
N SER A 20 4.21 -27.81 31.75
CA SER A 20 4.54 -29.10 31.12
C SER A 20 3.54 -29.54 30.04
N ILE A 21 2.27 -29.15 30.13
CA ILE A 21 1.24 -29.54 29.16
C ILE A 21 1.44 -28.92 27.75
N TYR A 22 2.21 -27.84 27.62
CA TYR A 22 2.42 -27.14 26.34
C TYR A 22 3.66 -27.60 25.57
N GLY A 23 4.32 -28.67 26.06
CA GLY A 23 5.44 -29.29 25.36
C GLY A 23 6.67 -28.38 25.21
N ASP A 24 7.38 -28.53 24.10
CA ASP A 24 8.68 -27.89 23.89
C ASP A 24 8.62 -26.46 23.33
N ARG A 25 7.52 -26.10 22.65
CA ARG A 25 7.32 -24.81 21.98
C ARG A 25 5.84 -24.46 21.97
N ALA A 26 5.54 -23.16 22.09
CA ALA A 26 4.21 -22.63 21.89
C ALA A 26 4.24 -21.29 21.14
N PHE A 27 3.18 -21.00 20.40
CA PHE A 27 3.01 -19.79 19.60
C PHE A 27 1.62 -19.22 19.87
N ALA A 28 1.56 -18.01 20.43
CA ALA A 28 0.32 -17.28 20.56
C ALA A 28 -0.08 -16.68 19.21
N LEU A 29 -1.31 -16.89 18.77
CA LEU A 29 -1.84 -16.36 17.52
C LEU A 29 -2.55 -15.03 17.75
N ASP A 30 -2.67 -14.21 16.70
CA ASP A 30 -3.42 -12.95 16.73
C ASP A 30 -4.94 -13.13 16.70
N TYR A 31 -5.44 -14.37 16.91
CA TYR A 31 -6.85 -14.70 16.88
C TYR A 31 -7.61 -14.31 18.17
N PRO A 32 -8.83 -13.74 18.08
CA PRO A 32 -9.43 -13.20 16.87
C PRO A 32 -8.76 -11.88 16.52
N ASN A 33 -8.25 -11.78 15.29
CA ASN A 33 -7.65 -10.57 14.77
C ASN A 33 -8.74 -9.54 14.41
N MET A 34 -8.36 -8.37 13.91
CA MET A 34 -9.32 -7.31 13.61
C MET A 34 -10.40 -7.75 12.62
N LEU A 35 -10.04 -8.56 11.61
CA LEU A 35 -10.99 -9.10 10.65
C LEU A 35 -11.88 -10.17 11.29
N ASP A 36 -11.32 -11.07 12.10
CA ASP A 36 -12.11 -12.09 12.81
C ASP A 36 -13.21 -11.45 13.67
N ARG A 37 -12.85 -10.39 14.41
CA ARG A 37 -13.80 -9.63 15.24
C ARG A 37 -14.89 -8.98 14.39
N LYS A 38 -14.54 -8.42 13.23
CA LYS A 38 -15.52 -7.85 12.27
C LYS A 38 -16.46 -8.91 11.70
N LEU A 39 -15.99 -10.14 11.52
CA LEU A 39 -16.79 -11.28 11.11
C LEU A 39 -17.62 -11.88 12.27
N GLY A 40 -17.58 -11.26 13.46
CA GLY A 40 -18.33 -11.71 14.64
C GLY A 40 -17.76 -12.97 15.29
N ARG A 41 -16.54 -13.38 14.93
CA ARG A 41 -15.89 -14.56 15.49
C ARG A 41 -15.52 -14.32 16.95
N LYS A 42 -15.75 -15.36 17.76
CA LYS A 42 -15.53 -15.34 19.21
C LYS A 42 -14.37 -16.27 19.58
N GLY A 43 -14.02 -16.26 20.87
CA GLY A 43 -12.88 -16.98 21.42
C GLY A 43 -11.67 -16.07 21.67
N TYR A 44 -10.69 -16.60 22.39
CA TYR A 44 -9.43 -15.93 22.73
C TYR A 44 -8.40 -16.99 23.13
N GLY A 45 -7.12 -16.63 23.11
CA GLY A 45 -6.05 -17.51 23.63
C GLY A 45 -5.76 -18.73 22.75
N ILE A 46 -5.98 -18.64 21.43
CA ILE A 46 -5.68 -19.73 20.50
C ILE A 46 -4.18 -19.81 20.26
N TRP A 47 -3.59 -20.93 20.68
CA TRP A 47 -2.15 -21.20 20.54
C TRP A 47 -1.90 -22.39 19.62
N ILE A 48 -0.73 -22.37 18.99
CA ILE A 48 -0.12 -23.57 18.40
C ILE A 48 0.94 -24.06 19.39
N HIS A 49 0.89 -25.30 19.85
CA HIS A 49 1.86 -25.79 20.83
C HIS A 49 2.16 -27.29 20.69
N GLY A 50 3.27 -27.71 21.30
CA GLY A 50 3.59 -29.12 21.50
C GLY A 50 2.79 -29.74 22.64
N THR A 51 2.87 -31.06 22.82
CA THR A 51 2.31 -31.73 24.00
C THR A 51 3.26 -32.82 24.51
N ASN A 52 3.23 -33.03 25.83
CA ASN A 52 3.87 -34.19 26.47
C ASN A 52 2.87 -35.35 26.71
N GLU A 53 1.59 -35.12 26.43
CA GLU A 53 0.51 -36.12 26.49
C GLU A 53 0.29 -36.77 25.12
N GLU A 54 -0.39 -37.90 25.09
CA GLU A 54 -0.82 -38.54 23.83
C GLU A 54 -1.86 -37.67 23.10
N LEU A 55 -1.70 -37.50 21.78
CA LEU A 55 -2.63 -36.71 20.97
C LEU A 55 -3.98 -37.43 20.85
N LYS A 56 -5.04 -36.78 21.33
CA LYS A 56 -6.42 -37.27 21.23
C LYS A 56 -7.23 -36.39 20.28
N PRO A 57 -8.07 -36.97 19.40
CA PRO A 57 -8.95 -36.19 18.54
C PRO A 57 -9.88 -35.28 19.36
N HIS A 58 -10.02 -34.02 18.95
CA HIS A 58 -10.91 -33.02 19.55
C HIS A 58 -10.65 -32.67 21.04
N ASP A 59 -9.46 -32.95 21.56
CA ASP A 59 -9.14 -32.76 22.99
C ASP A 59 -8.71 -31.32 23.36
N THR A 60 -9.07 -30.32 22.54
CA THR A 60 -8.61 -28.95 22.72
C THR A 60 -9.77 -27.96 22.67
N ASN A 61 -9.69 -26.94 23.51
CA ASN A 61 -10.62 -25.80 23.49
C ASN A 61 -10.26 -24.77 22.39
N GLY A 62 -9.76 -25.25 21.24
CA GLY A 62 -9.41 -24.44 20.08
C GLY A 62 -7.90 -24.28 19.81
N CYS A 63 -7.03 -24.73 20.70
CA CYS A 63 -5.58 -24.80 20.43
C CYS A 63 -5.26 -25.85 19.35
N ILE A 64 -4.19 -25.61 18.60
CA ILE A 64 -3.67 -26.53 17.60
C ILE A 64 -2.45 -27.21 18.20
N VAL A 65 -2.54 -28.52 18.38
CA VAL A 65 -1.58 -29.29 19.18
C VAL A 65 -0.81 -30.24 18.28
N PHE A 66 0.51 -30.25 18.46
CA PHE A 66 1.47 -31.05 17.72
C PHE A 66 2.25 -31.95 18.67
N THR A 67 2.89 -32.99 18.13
CA THR A 67 3.94 -33.67 18.88
C THR A 67 5.11 -32.69 19.14
N ASN A 68 5.93 -32.97 20.15
CA ASN A 68 7.11 -32.15 20.41
C ASN A 68 8.14 -32.20 19.27
N GLU A 69 8.19 -33.28 18.51
CA GLU A 69 9.04 -33.36 17.32
C GLU A 69 8.54 -32.41 16.24
N ASP A 70 7.27 -32.53 15.86
CA ASP A 70 6.66 -31.72 14.79
C ASP A 70 6.70 -30.23 15.10
N ILE A 71 6.41 -29.83 16.35
CA ILE A 71 6.41 -28.41 16.71
C ILE A 71 7.82 -27.80 16.65
N ARG A 72 8.86 -28.58 16.96
CA ARG A 72 10.25 -28.12 16.86
C ARG A 72 10.64 -27.95 15.40
N ASP A 73 10.22 -28.85 14.52
CA ASP A 73 10.49 -28.72 13.08
C ASP A 73 9.70 -27.57 12.45
N LEU A 74 8.41 -27.45 12.77
CA LEU A 74 7.55 -26.34 12.33
C LEU A 74 8.10 -24.97 12.77
N SER A 75 8.65 -24.89 13.99
CA SER A 75 9.19 -23.64 14.54
C SER A 75 10.24 -22.96 13.66
N ARG A 76 10.97 -23.72 12.83
CA ARG A 76 12.02 -23.20 11.95
C ARG A 76 11.47 -22.34 10.81
N TYR A 77 10.19 -22.51 10.47
CA TYR A 77 9.51 -21.79 9.38
C TYR A 77 8.63 -20.62 9.87
N ILE A 78 8.42 -20.53 11.18
CA ILE A 78 7.58 -19.52 11.80
C ILE A 78 8.44 -18.30 12.15
N ILE A 79 8.23 -17.22 11.39
CA ILE A 79 8.74 -15.90 11.72
C ILE A 79 7.59 -15.10 12.32
N GLN A 80 7.74 -14.71 13.59
CA GLN A 80 6.73 -13.96 14.35
C GLN A 80 6.26 -12.73 13.57
N GLY A 81 4.94 -12.58 13.44
CA GLY A 81 4.30 -11.48 12.73
C GLY A 81 4.52 -11.47 11.21
N HIS A 82 5.21 -12.46 10.62
CA HIS A 82 5.57 -12.44 9.20
C HIS A 82 5.06 -13.65 8.41
N THR A 83 5.17 -14.86 8.97
CA THR A 83 4.66 -16.08 8.32
C THR A 83 3.14 -16.15 8.46
N PRO A 84 2.36 -16.12 7.35
CA PRO A 84 0.93 -16.35 7.43
C PRO A 84 0.66 -17.82 7.79
N ILE A 85 -0.22 -18.04 8.77
CA ILE A 85 -0.68 -19.37 9.15
C ILE A 85 -2.14 -19.49 8.74
N ILE A 86 -2.43 -20.53 7.94
CA ILE A 86 -3.78 -20.81 7.47
C ILE A 86 -4.36 -21.94 8.30
N ILE A 87 -5.41 -21.62 9.03
CA ILE A 87 -6.21 -22.59 9.77
C ILE A 87 -7.42 -22.90 8.90
N THR A 88 -7.53 -24.13 8.41
CA THR A 88 -8.64 -24.59 7.59
C THR A 88 -9.03 -26.01 7.98
N GLN A 89 -10.26 -26.41 7.65
CA GLN A 89 -10.74 -27.78 7.91
C GLN A 89 -10.15 -28.76 6.90
N GLU A 90 -10.08 -28.37 5.63
CA GLU A 90 -9.64 -29.21 4.54
C GLU A 90 -8.87 -28.38 3.51
N ILE A 91 -7.85 -29.00 2.91
CA ILE A 91 -7.07 -28.37 1.84
C ILE A 91 -7.75 -28.71 0.51
N ASN A 92 -8.35 -27.69 -0.11
CA ASN A 92 -8.93 -27.80 -1.44
C ASN A 92 -7.86 -27.53 -2.51
N PHE A 93 -7.43 -28.58 -3.21
CA PHE A 93 -6.49 -28.45 -4.30
C PHE A 93 -7.20 -28.01 -5.58
N ILE A 94 -6.76 -26.89 -6.15
CA ILE A 94 -7.25 -26.35 -7.42
C ILE A 94 -6.28 -26.66 -8.56
N SER A 95 -6.77 -26.58 -9.80
CA SER A 95 -5.90 -26.72 -10.98
C SER A 95 -4.84 -25.60 -11.03
N LYS A 96 -3.71 -25.89 -11.67
CA LYS A 96 -2.63 -24.90 -11.85
C LYS A 96 -3.13 -23.70 -12.67
N GLU A 97 -4.00 -23.96 -13.64
CA GLU A 97 -4.59 -22.96 -14.53
C GLU A 97 -5.49 -22.00 -13.73
N GLU A 98 -6.31 -22.55 -12.85
CA GLU A 98 -7.15 -21.78 -11.92
C GLU A 98 -6.31 -20.95 -10.96
N LEU A 99 -5.29 -21.53 -10.34
CA LEU A 99 -4.37 -20.83 -9.44
C LEU A 99 -3.69 -19.64 -10.15
N ILE A 100 -3.22 -19.84 -11.39
CA ILE A 100 -2.59 -18.77 -12.19
C ILE A 100 -3.60 -17.66 -12.51
N ARG A 101 -4.83 -18.04 -12.87
CA ARG A 101 -5.92 -17.10 -13.20
C ARG A 101 -6.29 -16.23 -12.00
N GLU A 102 -6.55 -16.85 -10.85
CA GLU A 102 -6.90 -16.15 -9.60
C GLU A 102 -5.76 -15.24 -9.14
N ARG A 103 -4.52 -15.74 -9.15
CA ARG A 103 -3.33 -14.95 -8.81
C ARG A 103 -3.20 -13.71 -9.70
N ARG A 104 -3.44 -13.85 -11.02
CA ARG A 104 -3.38 -12.74 -11.96
C ARG A 104 -4.45 -11.69 -11.66
N GLN A 105 -5.67 -12.12 -11.35
CA GLN A 105 -6.77 -11.23 -11.02
C GLN A 105 -6.48 -10.39 -9.77
N ILE A 106 -6.00 -11.03 -8.69
CA ILE A 106 -5.66 -10.33 -7.45
C ILE A 106 -4.45 -9.40 -7.64
N LYS A 107 -3.45 -9.83 -8.42
CA LYS A 107 -2.30 -8.97 -8.76
C LYS A 107 -2.75 -7.72 -9.51
N ALA A 108 -3.58 -7.86 -10.54
CA ALA A 108 -4.11 -6.73 -11.32
C ALA A 108 -4.96 -5.79 -10.45
N PHE A 109 -5.73 -6.33 -9.51
CA PHE A 109 -6.47 -5.54 -8.53
C PHE A 109 -5.52 -4.68 -7.68
N VAL A 110 -4.48 -5.28 -7.09
CA VAL A 110 -3.49 -4.56 -6.26
C VAL A 110 -2.74 -3.50 -7.07
N GLU A 111 -2.35 -3.80 -8.31
CA GLU A 111 -1.69 -2.84 -9.20
C GLU A 111 -2.58 -1.65 -9.54
N SER A 112 -3.87 -1.89 -9.82
CA SER A 112 -4.84 -0.83 -10.12
C SER A 112 -5.10 0.06 -8.90
N TRP A 113 -5.28 -0.55 -7.72
CA TRP A 113 -5.39 0.16 -6.44
C TRP A 113 -4.16 1.02 -6.15
N LEU A 114 -2.96 0.46 -6.38
CA LEU A 114 -1.69 1.15 -6.16
C LEU A 114 -1.55 2.35 -7.11
N ASN A 115 -1.88 2.18 -8.40
CA ASN A 115 -1.80 3.26 -9.39
C ASN A 115 -2.79 4.40 -9.06
N ALA A 116 -4.03 4.08 -8.72
CA ALA A 116 -5.00 5.09 -8.28
C ALA A 116 -4.50 5.88 -7.06
N TRP A 117 -3.83 5.21 -6.12
CA TRP A 117 -3.23 5.86 -4.97
C TRP A 117 -2.05 6.76 -5.34
N LYS A 118 -1.15 6.29 -6.21
CA LYS A 118 0.04 7.05 -6.67
C LYS A 118 -0.33 8.32 -7.42
N GLU A 119 -1.36 8.24 -8.25
CA GLU A 119 -1.85 9.35 -9.07
C GLU A 119 -2.72 10.34 -8.29
N GLY A 120 -3.04 10.05 -7.02
CA GLY A 120 -3.93 10.90 -6.21
C GLY A 120 -5.39 10.87 -6.67
N HIS A 121 -5.79 9.85 -7.45
CA HIS A 121 -7.17 9.65 -7.90
C HIS A 121 -8.03 9.07 -6.77
N ILE A 122 -8.33 9.89 -5.75
CA ILE A 122 -8.91 9.42 -4.49
C ILE A 122 -10.28 8.76 -4.65
N ASP A 123 -11.12 9.23 -5.57
CA ASP A 123 -12.42 8.58 -5.81
C ASP A 123 -12.27 7.17 -6.40
N LEU A 124 -11.31 6.97 -7.31
CA LEU A 124 -10.97 5.65 -7.86
C LEU A 124 -10.29 4.78 -6.79
N TYR A 125 -9.35 5.34 -6.01
CA TYR A 125 -8.73 4.63 -4.89
C TYR A 125 -9.78 4.13 -3.89
N MET A 126 -10.78 4.97 -3.58
CA MET A 126 -11.84 4.63 -2.64
C MET A 126 -12.88 3.65 -3.22
N SER A 127 -12.99 3.52 -4.54
CA SER A 127 -13.85 2.50 -5.16
C SER A 127 -13.34 1.07 -4.95
N PHE A 128 -12.06 0.88 -4.61
CA PHE A 128 -11.52 -0.43 -4.23
C PHE A 128 -11.92 -0.87 -2.83
N TYR A 129 -12.42 0.04 -1.97
CA TYR A 129 -12.80 -0.25 -0.60
C TYR A 129 -14.28 -0.63 -0.50
N ASP A 130 -14.59 -1.62 0.33
CA ASP A 130 -15.95 -1.98 0.69
C ASP A 130 -16.65 -0.81 1.39
N ARG A 131 -17.95 -0.57 1.16
CA ARG A 131 -18.68 0.51 1.82
C ARG A 131 -18.77 0.34 3.34
N ASP A 132 -18.68 -0.91 3.81
CA ASP A 132 -18.65 -1.25 5.24
C ASP A 132 -17.22 -1.22 5.80
N PHE A 133 -16.23 -0.76 5.03
CA PHE A 133 -14.84 -0.69 5.45
C PHE A 133 -14.67 0.16 6.70
N THR A 134 -13.88 -0.36 7.63
CA THR A 134 -13.36 0.38 8.78
C THR A 134 -11.87 0.10 8.90
N GLY A 135 -11.06 1.13 9.15
CA GLY A 135 -9.61 1.00 9.25
C GLY A 135 -9.02 2.11 10.11
N GLN A 136 -8.08 1.76 11.00
CA GLN A 136 -7.45 2.72 11.94
C GLN A 136 -8.47 3.56 12.72
N GLY A 137 -9.58 2.95 13.14
CA GLY A 137 -10.67 3.63 13.85
C GLY A 137 -11.48 4.62 13.00
N LYS A 138 -11.39 4.53 11.67
CA LYS A 138 -12.17 5.34 10.71
C LYS A 138 -13.15 4.47 9.95
N ASP A 139 -14.36 4.95 9.76
CA ASP A 139 -15.28 4.39 8.76
C ASP A 139 -14.87 4.80 7.33
N TRP A 140 -15.61 4.30 6.34
CA TRP A 140 -15.35 4.60 4.92
C TRP A 140 -15.32 6.10 4.60
N SER A 141 -16.25 6.89 5.15
CA SER A 141 -16.36 8.33 4.88
C SER A 141 -15.22 9.12 5.51
N GLN A 142 -14.89 8.78 6.75
CA GLN A 142 -13.76 9.33 7.49
C GLN A 142 -12.43 8.96 6.81
N TRP A 143 -12.32 7.73 6.28
CA TRP A 143 -11.16 7.28 5.53
C TRP A 143 -10.99 8.04 4.21
N TRP A 144 -12.08 8.21 3.44
CA TRP A 144 -12.10 9.03 2.23
C TRP A 144 -11.62 10.46 2.53
N THR A 145 -12.20 11.11 3.56
CA THR A 145 -11.85 12.49 3.95
C THR A 145 -10.37 12.60 4.34
N TYR A 146 -9.88 11.66 5.14
CA TYR A 146 -8.48 11.61 5.55
C TYR A 146 -7.53 11.45 4.35
N LYS A 147 -7.84 10.54 3.43
CA LYS A 147 -7.02 10.25 2.25
C LYS A 147 -7.06 11.38 1.23
N LYS A 148 -8.22 12.03 1.06
CA LYS A 148 -8.37 13.23 0.24
C LYS A 148 -7.49 14.35 0.74
N TRP A 149 -7.55 14.67 2.03
CA TRP A 149 -6.68 15.68 2.64
C TRP A 149 -5.19 15.36 2.46
N LEU A 150 -4.79 14.08 2.64
CA LEU A 150 -3.40 13.67 2.40
C LEU A 150 -2.99 13.88 0.93
N SER A 151 -3.86 13.54 -0.01
CA SER A 151 -3.61 13.70 -1.45
C SER A 151 -3.47 15.17 -1.84
N GLU A 152 -4.32 16.04 -1.31
CA GLU A 152 -4.27 17.49 -1.54
C GLU A 152 -3.01 18.12 -0.93
N ARG A 153 -2.56 17.60 0.22
CA ARG A 153 -1.37 18.10 0.92
C ARG A 153 -0.05 17.67 0.27
N TYR A 154 0.04 16.42 -0.20
CA TYR A 154 1.30 15.83 -0.64
C TYR A 154 1.40 15.60 -2.15
N GLY A 155 0.33 15.86 -2.90
CA GLY A 155 0.32 15.68 -4.36
C GLY A 155 0.59 14.25 -4.79
N ALA A 156 1.36 14.09 -5.87
CA ALA A 156 1.75 12.78 -6.35
C ALA A 156 2.72 12.11 -5.37
N ILE A 157 2.46 10.84 -5.07
CA ILE A 157 3.28 10.03 -4.17
C ILE A 157 3.93 8.90 -4.94
N ASP A 158 5.12 8.50 -4.50
CA ASP A 158 5.79 7.33 -5.03
C ASP A 158 5.61 6.17 -4.07
N VAL A 159 4.88 5.16 -4.51
CA VAL A 159 4.64 3.93 -3.75
C VAL A 159 5.06 2.74 -4.60
N THR A 160 5.90 1.89 -4.03
CA THR A 160 6.31 0.62 -4.62
C THR A 160 5.99 -0.53 -3.66
N ILE A 161 5.78 -1.71 -4.23
CA ILE A 161 5.51 -2.93 -3.46
C ILE A 161 6.54 -3.99 -3.82
N ASP A 162 6.89 -4.82 -2.83
CA ASP A 162 7.78 -5.96 -3.01
C ASP A 162 7.24 -7.19 -2.26
N ASN A 163 7.64 -8.39 -2.71
CA ASN A 163 7.28 -9.67 -2.13
C ASN A 163 5.76 -9.85 -1.93
N LEU A 164 4.98 -9.68 -3.00
CA LEU A 164 3.53 -9.92 -2.97
C LEU A 164 3.21 -11.40 -2.75
N GLN A 165 2.69 -11.70 -1.57
CA GLN A 165 2.12 -12.97 -1.16
C GLN A 165 0.59 -12.89 -1.23
N ILE A 166 -0.03 -13.89 -1.83
CA ILE A 166 -1.50 -14.00 -1.96
C ILE A 166 -1.91 -15.31 -1.30
N VAL A 167 -2.81 -15.24 -0.34
CA VAL A 167 -3.35 -16.41 0.36
C VAL A 167 -4.85 -16.27 0.47
N GLN A 168 -5.58 -17.36 0.25
CA GLN A 168 -7.05 -17.37 0.29
C GLN A 168 -7.54 -18.40 1.29
N GLU A 169 -8.48 -17.99 2.13
CA GLU A 169 -9.18 -18.89 3.06
C GLU A 169 -10.58 -18.33 3.34
N ASN A 170 -11.59 -19.22 3.33
CA ASN A 170 -12.97 -18.89 3.67
C ASN A 170 -13.54 -17.64 2.95
N GLY A 171 -13.28 -17.51 1.65
CA GLY A 171 -13.76 -16.40 0.82
C GLY A 171 -13.07 -15.04 1.07
N ILE A 172 -12.04 -15.02 1.92
CA ILE A 172 -11.16 -13.87 2.13
C ILE A 172 -9.82 -14.13 1.46
N VAL A 173 -9.34 -13.15 0.70
CA VAL A 173 -7.98 -13.15 0.14
C VAL A 173 -7.12 -12.16 0.91
N LEU A 174 -6.03 -12.63 1.50
CA LEU A 174 -4.95 -11.81 2.02
C LEU A 174 -3.94 -11.52 0.89
N ALA A 175 -3.77 -10.23 0.56
CA ALA A 175 -2.63 -9.74 -0.20
C ALA A 175 -1.64 -9.06 0.76
N LYS A 176 -0.49 -9.70 0.99
CA LYS A 176 0.57 -9.26 1.91
C LYS A 176 1.82 -8.89 1.12
N PHE A 177 2.39 -7.73 1.38
CA PHE A 177 3.57 -7.23 0.68
C PHE A 177 4.33 -6.21 1.53
N TYR A 178 5.58 -5.94 1.17
CA TYR A 178 6.30 -4.79 1.68
C TYR A 178 5.96 -3.56 0.85
N GLN A 179 5.64 -2.44 1.51
CA GLN A 179 5.33 -1.17 0.88
C GLN A 179 6.46 -0.18 1.19
N SER A 180 7.03 0.41 0.15
CA SER A 180 7.93 1.56 0.24
C SER A 180 7.14 2.79 -0.21
N TYR A 181 6.94 3.75 0.67
CA TYR A 181 6.16 4.95 0.45
C TYR A 181 7.05 6.17 0.57
N ARG A 182 6.99 7.05 -0.43
CA ARG A 182 7.70 8.31 -0.45
C ARG A 182 6.75 9.43 -0.88
N ALA A 183 6.69 10.45 -0.03
CA ALA A 183 6.07 11.73 -0.30
C ALA A 183 7.09 12.84 -0.01
N ASN A 184 6.74 14.10 -0.25
CA ASN A 184 7.65 15.22 0.02
C ASN A 184 8.19 15.18 1.47
N ARG A 185 9.51 15.07 1.62
CA ARG A 185 10.24 14.95 2.90
C ARG A 185 9.78 13.82 3.82
N PHE A 186 8.99 12.86 3.34
CA PHE A 186 8.52 11.74 4.13
C PHE A 186 8.79 10.41 3.42
N TYR A 187 9.43 9.51 4.15
CA TYR A 187 9.66 8.15 3.72
C TYR A 187 9.13 7.18 4.78
N SER A 188 8.43 6.15 4.35
CA SER A 188 8.13 5.02 5.20
C SER A 188 8.26 3.70 4.45
N PHE A 189 8.71 2.69 5.18
CA PHE A 189 8.70 1.31 4.75
C PHE A 189 7.94 0.49 5.76
N GLY A 190 7.24 -0.54 5.31
CA GLY A 190 6.52 -1.40 6.21
C GLY A 190 5.86 -2.57 5.52
N GLU A 191 5.34 -3.47 6.33
CA GLU A 191 4.50 -4.55 5.85
C GLU A 191 3.07 -4.05 5.70
N LYS A 192 2.48 -4.33 4.55
CA LYS A 192 1.09 -4.03 4.21
C LYS A 192 0.32 -5.33 4.06
N ARG A 193 -0.92 -5.34 4.54
CA ARG A 193 -1.88 -6.43 4.35
C ARG A 193 -3.20 -5.84 3.91
N LEU A 194 -3.69 -6.29 2.75
CA LEU A 194 -5.03 -6.00 2.28
C LEU A 194 -5.84 -7.29 2.40
N TYR A 195 -6.98 -7.22 3.06
CA TYR A 195 -7.95 -8.31 3.13
C TYR A 195 -9.05 -8.00 2.13
N LEU A 196 -9.21 -8.88 1.16
CA LEU A 196 -10.11 -8.73 0.03
C LEU A 196 -11.25 -9.72 0.15
N ARG A 197 -12.44 -9.30 -0.27
CA ARG A 197 -13.60 -10.18 -0.44
C ARG A 197 -14.23 -9.89 -1.78
N GLN A 198 -14.69 -10.93 -2.46
CA GLN A 198 -15.45 -10.78 -3.70
C GLN A 198 -16.90 -10.44 -3.35
N LYS A 199 -17.34 -9.22 -3.67
CA LYS A 199 -18.74 -8.79 -3.64
C LYS A 199 -19.21 -8.64 -5.08
N SER A 200 -19.84 -9.69 -5.60
CA SER A 200 -20.18 -9.87 -7.03
C SER A 200 -20.58 -8.58 -7.75
N PRO A 201 -19.96 -8.25 -8.91
CA PRO A 201 -18.85 -8.95 -9.56
C PRO A 201 -17.44 -8.50 -9.09
N GLU A 202 -17.34 -7.60 -8.11
CA GLU A 202 -16.11 -6.86 -7.83
C GLU A 202 -15.37 -7.36 -6.59
N TRP A 203 -14.05 -7.33 -6.62
CA TRP A 203 -13.24 -7.44 -5.41
C TRP A 203 -13.30 -6.12 -4.62
N LYS A 204 -13.34 -6.21 -3.29
CA LYS A 204 -13.29 -5.06 -2.39
C LYS A 204 -12.33 -5.31 -1.24
N ILE A 205 -11.61 -4.27 -0.82
CA ILE A 205 -10.83 -4.23 0.42
C ILE A 205 -11.82 -4.10 1.58
N VAL A 206 -11.89 -5.14 2.41
CA VAL A 206 -12.72 -5.17 3.63
C VAL A 206 -11.91 -4.82 4.87
N ASP A 207 -10.59 -4.98 4.82
CA ASP A 207 -9.69 -4.55 5.88
C ASP A 207 -8.28 -4.23 5.36
N GLU A 208 -7.59 -3.33 6.06
CA GLU A 208 -6.24 -2.89 5.74
C GLU A 208 -5.40 -2.77 7.01
N PHE A 209 -4.19 -3.35 6.96
CA PHE A 209 -3.21 -3.25 8.03
C PHE A 209 -1.87 -2.76 7.48
N PHE A 210 -1.20 -1.90 8.26
CA PHE A 210 0.15 -1.45 7.98
C PHE A 210 0.98 -1.47 9.26
N GLN A 211 2.15 -2.09 9.20
CA GLN A 211 3.14 -2.05 10.26
C GLN A 211 4.43 -1.46 9.70
N LYS A 212 4.85 -0.31 10.24
CA LYS A 212 6.15 0.28 9.90
C LYS A 212 7.27 -0.70 10.25
N LYS A 213 8.22 -0.86 9.33
CA LYS A 213 9.42 -1.70 9.49
C LYS A 213 10.65 -0.87 9.13
N HIS A 214 11.83 -1.33 9.52
CA HIS A 214 13.09 -0.77 9.04
C HIS A 214 13.36 -1.27 7.63
N HIS A 215 13.65 -0.37 6.68
CA HIS A 215 14.07 -0.78 5.34
C HIS A 215 15.57 -1.16 5.38
N PRO A 216 16.00 -2.30 4.84
CA PRO A 216 17.41 -2.71 4.86
C PRO A 216 18.35 -1.69 4.19
N SER A 217 17.88 -1.03 3.12
CA SER A 217 18.62 0.04 2.41
C SER A 217 17.67 1.16 1.96
N PRO A 218 17.34 2.14 2.82
CA PRO A 218 16.36 3.17 2.48
C PRO A 218 16.83 3.98 1.26
N PRO A 219 15.93 4.42 0.37
CA PRO A 219 16.30 5.30 -0.73
C PRO A 219 16.90 6.60 -0.18
N PRO A 220 17.88 7.20 -0.87
CA PRO A 220 18.46 8.46 -0.43
C PRO A 220 17.37 9.52 -0.32
N PRO A 221 17.41 10.39 0.71
CA PRO A 221 16.49 11.51 0.81
C PRO A 221 16.59 12.36 -0.46
N VAL A 222 15.44 12.83 -0.98
CA VAL A 222 15.44 13.79 -2.09
C VAL A 222 16.22 15.02 -1.60
N PRO A 223 17.28 15.45 -2.32
CA PRO A 223 18.06 16.60 -1.90
C PRO A 223 17.15 17.83 -1.80
N PRO A 224 17.33 18.70 -0.78
CA PRO A 224 16.63 19.98 -0.76
C PRO A 224 17.03 20.79 -1.99
N ILE A 225 16.09 21.55 -2.57
CA ILE A 225 16.44 22.59 -3.56
C ILE A 225 17.43 23.54 -2.89
N THR A 226 18.59 23.69 -3.52
CA THR A 226 19.66 24.58 -3.07
C THR A 226 19.37 26.03 -3.49
N GLU A 227 20.03 27.03 -2.87
CA GLU A 227 19.90 28.42 -3.33
C GLU A 227 20.29 28.62 -4.81
N PRO A 228 21.36 27.97 -5.33
CA PRO A 228 21.62 27.94 -6.77
C PRO A 228 20.46 27.43 -7.62
N ASP A 229 19.78 26.36 -7.20
CA ASP A 229 18.61 25.82 -7.91
C ASP A 229 17.45 26.83 -7.90
N ARG A 230 17.19 27.49 -6.75
CA ARG A 230 16.17 28.56 -6.67
C ARG A 230 16.50 29.71 -7.60
N ALA A 231 17.76 30.12 -7.65
CA ALA A 231 18.23 31.19 -8.53
C ALA A 231 18.05 30.82 -10.00
N ALA A 232 18.41 29.59 -10.39
CA ALA A 232 18.23 29.09 -11.75
C ALA A 232 16.75 29.04 -12.17
N ILE A 233 15.86 28.59 -11.28
CA ILE A 233 14.41 28.55 -11.54
C ILE A 233 13.83 29.97 -11.67
N LYS A 234 14.22 30.90 -10.78
CA LYS A 234 13.82 32.32 -10.90
C LYS A 234 14.28 32.90 -12.24
N GLN A 235 15.52 32.62 -12.64
CA GLN A 235 16.07 33.08 -13.92
C GLN A 235 15.34 32.51 -15.13
N LEU A 236 14.95 31.23 -15.09
CA LEU A 236 14.12 30.59 -16.12
C LEU A 236 12.78 31.32 -16.26
N ILE A 237 12.10 31.59 -15.14
CA ILE A 237 10.79 32.27 -15.12
C ILE A 237 10.91 33.71 -15.64
N THR A 238 11.96 34.44 -15.26
CA THR A 238 12.26 35.78 -15.81
C THR A 238 12.51 35.71 -17.31
N THR A 239 13.27 34.73 -17.79
CA THR A 239 13.54 34.55 -19.23
C THR A 239 12.26 34.26 -20.01
N TRP A 240 11.42 33.38 -19.48
CA TRP A 240 10.10 33.06 -20.03
C TRP A 240 9.21 34.30 -20.12
N GLN A 241 9.14 35.11 -19.06
CA GLN A 241 8.35 36.34 -19.01
C GLN A 241 8.83 37.35 -20.05
N GLN A 242 10.14 37.61 -20.11
CA GLN A 242 10.74 38.55 -21.05
C GLN A 242 10.50 38.13 -22.50
N ALA A 243 10.77 36.85 -22.82
CA ALA A 243 10.55 36.31 -24.16
C ALA A 243 9.08 36.45 -24.59
N TRP A 244 8.14 36.20 -23.68
CA TRP A 244 6.72 36.35 -23.98
C TRP A 244 6.31 37.79 -24.26
N GLN A 245 6.75 38.75 -23.45
CA GLN A 245 6.42 40.17 -23.64
C GLN A 245 7.06 40.75 -24.91
N GLN A 246 8.27 40.29 -25.24
CA GLN A 246 8.97 40.66 -26.47
C GLN A 246 8.45 39.92 -27.71
N LYS A 247 7.51 38.98 -27.53
CA LYS A 247 6.96 38.11 -28.58
C LYS A 247 8.03 37.25 -29.27
N ASP A 248 9.15 36.99 -28.59
CA ASP A 248 10.23 36.10 -29.02
C ASP A 248 9.80 34.64 -28.78
N LEU A 249 9.12 34.08 -29.78
CA LEU A 249 8.58 32.73 -29.70
C LEU A 249 9.66 31.64 -29.56
N PRO A 250 10.79 31.67 -30.30
CA PRO A 250 11.87 30.70 -30.11
C PRO A 250 12.40 30.68 -28.68
N ARG A 251 12.73 31.84 -28.09
CA ARG A 251 13.24 31.93 -26.72
C ARG A 251 12.21 31.53 -25.68
N TYR A 252 10.94 31.85 -25.92
CA TYR A 252 9.83 31.40 -25.09
C TYR A 252 9.71 29.86 -25.09
N MET A 253 9.77 29.24 -26.26
CA MET A 253 9.67 27.78 -26.41
C MET A 253 10.90 27.01 -25.90
N ALA A 254 12.04 27.67 -25.78
CA ALA A 254 13.24 27.10 -25.15
C ALA A 254 13.09 26.92 -23.62
N CYS A 255 12.13 27.61 -22.99
CA CYS A 255 11.84 27.44 -21.56
C CYS A 255 11.00 26.18 -21.26
N TYR A 256 10.55 25.46 -22.29
CA TYR A 256 9.68 24.28 -22.18
C TYR A 256 10.47 23.02 -22.54
N SER A 257 10.25 21.94 -21.78
CA SER A 257 10.85 20.63 -22.07
C SER A 257 10.36 20.05 -23.39
N ASP A 258 11.14 19.15 -23.99
CA ASP A 258 10.77 18.51 -25.26
C ASP A 258 9.51 17.64 -25.16
N ASN A 259 9.23 17.09 -23.98
CA ASN A 259 8.03 16.31 -23.67
C ASN A 259 6.86 17.15 -23.13
N PHE A 260 6.94 18.49 -23.20
CA PHE A 260 5.89 19.35 -22.67
C PHE A 260 4.52 19.08 -23.33
N SER A 261 3.48 19.04 -22.50
CA SER A 261 2.09 19.09 -22.94
C SER A 261 1.23 19.88 -21.94
N SER A 262 0.20 20.55 -22.44
CA SER A 262 -0.77 21.27 -21.60
C SER A 262 -2.11 21.43 -22.32
N ARG A 263 -3.22 21.26 -21.60
CA ARG A 263 -4.60 21.38 -22.13
C ARG A 263 -4.82 20.52 -23.40
N GLY A 264 -4.27 19.30 -23.42
CA GLY A 264 -4.34 18.40 -24.58
C GLY A 264 -3.49 18.82 -25.79
N LEU A 265 -2.65 19.86 -25.67
CA LEU A 265 -1.73 20.30 -26.71
C LEU A 265 -0.33 19.77 -26.44
N THR A 266 0.25 19.12 -27.45
CA THR A 266 1.69 18.81 -27.48
C THR A 266 2.51 20.09 -27.63
N ARG A 267 3.81 20.05 -27.32
CA ARG A 267 4.75 21.17 -27.49
C ARG A 267 4.61 21.89 -28.84
N THR A 268 4.59 21.16 -29.96
CA THR A 268 4.42 21.73 -31.31
C THR A 268 3.06 22.42 -31.50
N ARG A 269 1.98 21.85 -30.94
CA ARG A 269 0.65 22.46 -31.01
C ARG A 269 0.55 23.70 -30.12
N TRP A 270 1.21 23.68 -28.96
CA TRP A 270 1.31 24.81 -28.05
C TRP A 270 2.03 25.98 -28.71
N GLU A 271 3.19 25.74 -29.32
CA GLU A 271 3.95 26.77 -30.05
C GLU A 271 3.11 27.49 -31.10
N ARG A 272 2.42 26.73 -31.97
CA ARG A 272 1.52 27.30 -32.99
C ARG A 272 0.39 28.12 -32.38
N HIS A 273 -0.16 27.67 -31.25
CA HIS A 273 -1.19 28.41 -30.54
C HIS A 273 -0.65 29.75 -30.02
N ARG A 274 0.54 29.76 -29.42
CA ARG A 274 1.19 30.98 -28.92
C ARG A 274 1.62 31.93 -30.04
N ALA A 275 2.06 31.41 -31.18
CA ALA A 275 2.34 32.21 -32.39
C ALA A 275 1.13 33.03 -32.85
N LYS A 276 -0.08 32.43 -32.84
CA LYS A 276 -1.32 33.13 -33.18
C LYS A 276 -1.63 34.27 -32.20
N ILE A 277 -1.38 34.08 -30.91
CA ILE A 277 -1.56 35.11 -29.89
C ILE A 277 -0.56 36.25 -30.11
N ASN A 278 0.71 35.95 -30.38
CA ASN A 278 1.71 36.95 -30.74
C ASN A 278 1.27 37.75 -31.98
N GLY A 279 0.71 37.12 -33.00
CA GLY A 279 0.21 37.83 -34.18
C GLY A 279 -1.00 38.75 -33.89
N ARG A 280 -1.87 38.35 -32.96
CA ARG A 280 -3.13 39.04 -32.67
C ARG A 280 -2.98 40.31 -31.84
N TYR A 281 -2.05 40.33 -30.89
CA TYR A 281 -1.91 41.44 -29.94
C TYR A 281 -0.64 42.26 -30.21
N THR A 282 -0.80 43.58 -30.24
CA THR A 282 0.29 44.54 -30.45
C THR A 282 1.19 44.69 -29.23
N ASN A 283 0.63 44.58 -28.02
CA ASN A 283 1.37 44.62 -26.76
C ASN A 283 0.98 43.44 -25.87
N ILE A 284 1.97 42.86 -25.20
CA ILE A 284 1.80 41.77 -24.24
C ILE A 284 2.58 42.14 -22.99
N GLN A 285 1.88 42.23 -21.85
CA GLN A 285 2.47 42.49 -20.56
C GLN A 285 2.15 41.37 -19.58
N VAL A 286 3.14 40.96 -18.80
CA VAL A 286 3.02 39.96 -17.75
C VAL A 286 3.70 40.51 -16.51
N SER A 287 2.97 40.61 -15.40
CA SER A 287 3.53 40.93 -14.09
C SER A 287 3.78 39.65 -13.29
N LEU A 288 4.93 39.60 -12.62
CA LEU A 288 5.24 38.56 -11.63
C LEU A 288 5.26 39.23 -10.25
N SER A 289 4.48 38.69 -9.32
CA SER A 289 4.46 39.12 -7.93
C SER A 289 4.53 37.91 -7.01
N ASN A 290 5.20 38.06 -5.87
CA ASN A 290 5.32 37.03 -4.83
C ASN A 290 5.83 35.67 -5.35
N LEU A 291 6.80 35.67 -6.28
CA LEU A 291 7.36 34.45 -6.82
C LEU A 291 8.08 33.64 -5.72
N THR A 292 7.43 32.57 -5.31
CA THR A 292 8.02 31.54 -4.45
C THR A 292 8.44 30.36 -5.31
N VAL A 293 9.65 29.86 -5.07
CA VAL A 293 10.14 28.62 -5.68
C VAL A 293 10.18 27.59 -4.59
N GLU A 294 9.34 26.59 -4.70
CA GLU A 294 9.26 25.46 -3.78
C GLU A 294 9.23 24.17 -4.60
N LEU A 295 9.67 23.07 -4.00
CA LEU A 295 9.41 21.76 -4.59
C LEU A 295 7.90 21.55 -4.59
N VAL A 296 7.30 21.62 -5.76
CA VAL A 296 5.93 21.18 -5.97
C VAL A 296 5.97 19.66 -6.10
N SER A 297 5.28 19.00 -5.18
CA SER A 297 4.96 17.58 -5.19
C SER A 297 3.68 17.30 -5.95
#